data_AF-A0A0B7H3P5-F1
#
_entry.id   AF-A0A0B7H3P5-F1
#
_cell.length_a   1.000
_cell.length_b   1.000
_cell.length_c   1.000
_cell.angle_alpha   90.00
_cell.angle_beta   90.00
_cell.angle_gamma   90.00
#
_symmetry.space_group_name_H-M   'P 1'
#
loop_
_entity.id
_entity.type
_entity.pdbx_description
1 polymer ?
#
loop_
_entity_poly.entity_id
_entity_poly.type
_entity_poly.pdbx_seq_one_letter_code
_entity_poly.pdbx_strand_id
1 'polypeptide(L)'
;MKKFIKTLKTGILAFVTVALVSCEKDAPAPIDERNDKGHDEWSKVTFTIRRGHLHGQNFHANPENLLYPTQEFIFETDGTNIVRKNKAGKVLAQGEEPILMISGGQYAMEIIYYNAKGERMNKEFTNSEMLPIHQHFFTVKDYLNTKTNQTSSETSELISYVYRDTNPEDVMLGSFIDKRNSTKKSELSNDALGLKGYFTPNIPYAKFDLRVRLLHVQRGTKYINNDKSKGSYPFNAPSDDLLVRSGTDFDQYLPVHVLTSPSSGEEGDYDRFVKDLADYFKKTTDEIKQILRESNEQQENSNYWM
;
A
#
# COMPACT_ATOMS: atom_id res chain seq x y z
N MET A 1 -38.17 -91.90 8.46
CA MET A 1 -37.12 -91.66 7.44
C MET A 1 -36.59 -90.25 7.60
N LYS A 2 -35.28 -90.10 7.33
CA LYS A 2 -34.34 -89.06 7.76
C LYS A 2 -34.64 -87.64 7.26
N LYS A 3 -33.94 -86.69 7.92
CA LYS A 3 -33.35 -85.40 7.46
C LYS A 3 -34.00 -84.18 8.13
N PHE A 4 -33.30 -83.17 8.67
CA PHE A 4 -31.88 -82.92 8.96
C PHE A 4 -31.86 -81.70 9.91
N ILE A 5 -31.06 -81.72 10.97
CA ILE A 5 -30.61 -80.51 11.68
C ILE A 5 -29.57 -79.82 10.79
N LYS A 6 -29.62 -78.48 10.64
CA LYS A 6 -28.43 -77.64 10.39
C LYS A 6 -28.70 -76.14 10.60
N THR A 7 -28.09 -75.61 11.66
CA THR A 7 -27.29 -74.36 11.76
C THR A 7 -27.74 -73.06 11.07
N LEU A 8 -27.94 -72.06 11.94
CA LEU A 8 -27.73 -70.63 11.81
C LEU A 8 -26.50 -70.23 10.94
N LYS A 9 -26.67 -69.25 10.04
CA LYS A 9 -25.68 -68.19 9.71
C LYS A 9 -26.31 -67.07 8.85
N THR A 10 -26.35 -65.88 9.45
CA THR A 10 -26.04 -64.54 8.88
C THR A 10 -26.63 -64.10 7.54
N GLY A 11 -27.32 -62.95 7.56
CA GLY A 11 -27.61 -62.13 6.38
C GLY A 11 -28.43 -60.89 6.72
N ILE A 12 -27.91 -59.97 7.53
CA ILE A 12 -28.46 -58.59 7.62
C ILE A 12 -28.12 -57.92 6.29
N LEU A 13 -29.14 -57.73 5.44
CA LEU A 13 -29.03 -56.90 4.25
C LEU A 13 -29.02 -55.44 4.71
N ALA A 14 -27.82 -54.90 4.93
CA ALA A 14 -27.65 -53.46 5.07
C ALA A 14 -27.98 -52.82 3.71
N PHE A 15 -29.15 -52.21 3.59
CA PHE A 15 -29.38 -51.18 2.58
C PHE A 15 -28.43 -50.03 2.91
N VAL A 16 -27.25 -50.06 2.31
CA VAL A 16 -26.42 -48.86 2.18
C VAL A 16 -27.16 -47.98 1.18
N THR A 17 -28.05 -47.14 1.69
CA THR A 17 -28.41 -45.91 1.00
C THR A 17 -27.12 -45.13 0.84
N VAL A 18 -26.52 -45.25 -0.34
CA VAL A 18 -25.54 -44.27 -0.81
C VAL A 18 -26.30 -42.96 -0.85
N ALA A 19 -26.20 -42.18 0.22
CA ALA A 19 -26.50 -40.77 0.15
C ALA A 19 -25.53 -40.22 -0.89
N LEU A 20 -26.03 -39.99 -2.10
CA LEU A 20 -25.38 -39.11 -3.05
C LEU A 20 -25.35 -37.75 -2.36
N VAL A 21 -24.28 -37.49 -1.62
CA VAL A 21 -23.87 -36.13 -1.29
C VAL A 21 -23.43 -35.55 -2.62
N SER A 22 -24.41 -35.04 -3.37
CA SER A 22 -24.17 -34.08 -4.42
C SER A 22 -23.47 -32.93 -3.74
N CYS A 23 -22.15 -32.82 -3.92
CA CYS A 23 -21.48 -31.55 -3.76
C CYS A 23 -22.26 -30.57 -4.65
N GLU A 24 -23.00 -29.65 -4.05
CA GLU A 24 -23.45 -28.45 -4.74
C GLU A 24 -22.19 -27.81 -5.33
N LYS A 25 -22.08 -27.91 -6.65
CA LYS A 25 -21.05 -27.31 -7.49
C LYS A 25 -21.54 -25.96 -8.02
N ASP A 26 -22.49 -25.34 -7.33
CA ASP A 26 -22.94 -24.03 -7.71
C ASP A 26 -21.97 -23.04 -7.07
N ALA A 27 -21.10 -22.49 -7.91
CA ALA A 27 -20.39 -21.27 -7.55
C ALA A 27 -21.44 -20.26 -7.07
N PRO A 28 -21.19 -19.53 -5.96
CA PRO A 28 -22.12 -18.53 -5.47
C PRO A 28 -22.53 -17.61 -6.62
N ALA A 29 -23.82 -17.32 -6.72
CA ALA A 29 -24.33 -16.43 -7.76
C ALA A 29 -23.59 -15.09 -7.67
N PRO A 30 -23.17 -14.50 -8.81
CA PRO A 30 -22.48 -13.22 -8.79
C PRO A 30 -23.36 -12.18 -8.10
N ILE A 31 -22.81 -11.55 -7.07
CA ILE A 31 -23.47 -10.47 -6.33
C ILE A 31 -23.35 -9.20 -7.17
N ASP A 32 -24.42 -8.40 -7.25
CA ASP A 32 -24.34 -7.08 -7.87
C ASP A 32 -23.55 -6.15 -6.94
N GLU A 33 -22.29 -5.90 -7.30
CA GLU A 33 -21.35 -5.09 -6.52
C GLU A 33 -21.76 -3.62 -6.34
N ARG A 34 -22.83 -3.18 -7.02
CA ARG A 34 -23.46 -1.88 -6.74
C ARG A 34 -24.25 -1.88 -5.43
N ASN A 35 -24.74 -3.04 -5.01
CA ASN A 35 -25.60 -3.19 -3.82
C ASN A 35 -24.84 -3.81 -2.65
N ASP A 36 -23.81 -4.62 -2.93
CA ASP A 36 -22.93 -5.22 -1.94
C ASP A 36 -21.51 -5.30 -2.51
N LYS A 37 -20.62 -4.45 -2.01
CA LYS A 37 -19.26 -4.32 -2.52
C LYS A 37 -18.37 -5.53 -2.23
N GLY A 38 -18.80 -6.49 -1.41
CA GLY A 38 -17.97 -7.62 -1.00
C GLY A 38 -16.89 -7.29 0.05
N HIS A 39 -16.92 -6.08 0.63
CA HIS A 39 -16.09 -5.63 1.74
C HIS A 39 -16.82 -4.59 2.61
N ASP A 40 -16.35 -4.39 3.84
CA ASP A 40 -16.83 -3.36 4.77
C ASP A 40 -16.53 -1.94 4.26
N GLU A 41 -17.28 -0.93 4.71
CA GLU A 41 -16.90 0.47 4.51
C GLU A 41 -15.80 0.90 5.50
N TRP A 42 -14.83 1.67 5.04
CA TRP A 42 -13.78 2.19 5.91
C TRP A 42 -14.31 3.37 6.76
N SER A 43 -13.82 3.47 7.99
CA SER A 43 -14.01 4.62 8.88
C SER A 43 -12.71 5.38 9.16
N LYS A 44 -11.58 4.68 9.03
CA LYS A 44 -10.24 5.23 9.21
C LYS A 44 -9.23 4.62 8.23
N VAL A 45 -8.34 5.44 7.69
CA VAL A 45 -7.19 5.02 6.89
C VAL A 45 -5.92 5.60 7.49
N THR A 46 -4.91 4.77 7.72
CA THR A 46 -3.59 5.23 8.18
C THR A 46 -2.57 5.05 7.08
N PHE A 47 -1.81 6.11 6.81
CA PHE A 47 -0.62 6.10 5.97
C PHE A 47 0.60 6.13 6.86
N THR A 48 1.55 5.24 6.61
CA THR A 48 2.87 5.31 7.25
C THR A 48 3.95 5.32 6.18
N ILE A 49 4.79 6.36 6.21
CA ILE A 49 5.85 6.58 5.22
C ILE A 49 7.19 6.64 5.91
N ARG A 50 8.17 5.87 5.41
CA ARG A 50 9.53 5.79 5.97
C ARG A 50 10.55 5.98 4.88
N ARG A 51 11.58 6.78 5.14
CA ARG A 51 12.76 6.85 4.27
C ARG A 51 13.70 5.69 4.56
N GLY A 52 14.33 5.15 3.53
CA GLY A 52 15.28 4.06 3.66
C GLY A 52 16.10 3.84 2.39
N HIS A 53 16.58 2.62 2.23
CA HIS A 53 17.35 2.16 1.09
C HIS A 53 16.99 0.70 0.76
N LEU A 54 17.31 0.26 -0.46
CA LEU A 54 16.95 -1.07 -0.95
C LEU A 54 18.12 -2.06 -0.87
N HIS A 55 17.84 -3.26 -0.36
CA HIS A 55 18.67 -4.46 -0.49
C HIS A 55 17.99 -5.41 -1.48
N GLY A 56 18.24 -5.18 -2.77
CA GLY A 56 17.50 -5.84 -3.85
C GLY A 56 16.05 -5.40 -3.88
N GLN A 57 15.12 -6.29 -3.53
CA GLN A 57 13.68 -5.98 -3.48
C GLN A 57 13.19 -5.55 -2.09
N ASN A 58 13.97 -5.83 -1.05
CA ASN A 58 13.63 -5.50 0.32
C ASN A 58 14.03 -4.06 0.63
N PHE A 59 13.15 -3.35 1.30
CA PHE A 59 13.42 -2.03 1.83
C PHE A 59 13.86 -2.12 3.28
N HIS A 60 14.89 -1.35 3.63
CA HIS A 60 15.38 -1.17 4.98
C HIS A 60 15.25 0.30 5.37
N ALA A 61 14.46 0.60 6.40
CA ALA A 61 14.28 1.98 6.84
C ALA A 61 15.59 2.54 7.41
N ASN A 62 15.82 3.83 7.23
CA ASN A 62 16.88 4.51 7.97
C ASN A 62 16.47 4.63 9.46
N PRO A 63 17.44 4.78 10.38
CA PRO A 63 17.16 5.11 11.77
C PRO A 63 16.36 6.41 11.87
N GLU A 64 15.39 6.42 12.77
CA GLU A 64 14.51 7.57 12.96
C GLU A 64 15.27 8.73 13.60
N ASN A 65 15.16 9.91 12.97
CA ASN A 65 15.70 11.18 13.46
C ASN A 65 14.96 12.35 12.79
N LEU A 66 15.42 13.57 13.03
CA LEU A 66 14.84 14.79 12.46
C LEU A 66 14.72 14.78 10.92
N LEU A 67 15.72 14.24 10.23
CA LEU A 67 15.79 14.22 8.77
C LEU A 67 15.06 13.03 8.17
N TYR A 68 14.99 11.91 8.90
CA TYR A 68 14.36 10.64 8.48
C TYR A 68 13.23 10.24 9.44
N PRO A 69 12.21 11.09 9.66
CA PRO A 69 11.12 10.74 10.56
C PRO A 69 10.24 9.63 9.96
N THR A 70 9.61 8.82 10.81
CA THR A 70 8.43 8.07 10.39
C THR A 70 7.27 9.04 10.26
N GLN A 71 6.70 9.16 9.06
CA GLN A 71 5.64 10.11 8.77
C GLN A 71 4.30 9.38 8.76
N GLU A 72 3.40 9.77 9.66
CA GLU A 72 2.11 9.10 9.85
C GLU A 72 0.95 10.08 9.69
N PHE A 73 0.01 9.71 8.83
CA PHE A 73 -1.20 10.47 8.55
C PHE A 73 -2.43 9.59 8.67
N ILE A 74 -3.49 10.15 9.20
CA ILE A 74 -4.75 9.44 9.45
C ILE A 74 -5.86 10.19 8.74
N PHE A 75 -6.65 9.49 7.93
CA PHE A 75 -7.93 9.98 7.47
C PHE A 75 -9.03 9.31 8.28
N GLU A 76 -9.98 10.07 8.78
CA GLU A 76 -11.18 9.55 9.45
C GLU A 76 -12.42 10.13 8.80
N THR A 77 -13.49 9.33 8.73
CA THR A 77 -14.77 9.72 8.16
C THR A 77 -15.92 9.45 9.13
N ASP A 78 -16.93 10.32 9.13
CA ASP A 78 -18.23 10.08 9.75
C ASP A 78 -19.28 9.55 8.74
N GLY A 79 -18.84 9.21 7.53
CA GLY A 79 -19.67 8.82 6.39
C GLY A 79 -20.04 9.98 5.47
N THR A 80 -19.87 11.24 5.92
CA THR A 80 -20.15 12.45 5.12
C THR A 80 -18.92 13.32 4.95
N ASN A 81 -18.17 13.53 6.04
CA ASN A 81 -17.00 14.39 6.09
C ASN A 81 -15.75 13.56 6.31
N ILE A 82 -14.68 13.90 5.60
CA ILE A 82 -13.36 13.29 5.78
C ILE A 82 -12.42 14.34 6.36
N VAL A 83 -11.70 13.98 7.43
CA VAL A 83 -10.67 14.83 8.04
C VAL A 83 -9.32 14.14 7.97
N ARG A 84 -8.26 14.92 7.69
CA ARG A 84 -6.87 14.48 7.81
C ARG A 84 -6.32 14.87 9.17
N LYS A 85 -5.65 13.94 9.83
CA LYS A 85 -5.03 14.10 11.15
C LYS A 85 -3.58 13.63 11.13
N ASN A 86 -2.78 14.15 12.05
CA ASN A 86 -1.47 13.59 12.34
C ASN A 86 -1.56 12.45 13.37
N LYS A 87 -0.43 11.80 13.67
CA LYS A 87 -0.31 10.72 14.67
C LYS A 87 -0.87 11.07 16.04
N ALA A 88 -0.78 12.34 16.46
CA ALA A 88 -1.28 12.81 17.75
C ALA A 88 -2.80 13.08 17.75
N GLY A 89 -3.49 12.86 16.62
CA GLY A 89 -4.93 13.08 16.47
C GLY A 89 -5.34 14.53 16.20
N LYS A 90 -4.38 15.44 16.01
CA LYS A 90 -4.65 16.82 15.62
C LYS A 90 -5.19 16.85 14.19
N VAL A 91 -6.34 17.49 13.99
CA VAL A 91 -6.89 17.77 12.65
C VAL A 91 -6.00 18.79 11.94
N LEU A 92 -5.63 18.48 10.71
CA LEU A 92 -4.72 19.27 9.89
C LEU A 92 -5.50 20.07 8.84
N ALA A 93 -5.10 21.33 8.65
CA ALA A 93 -5.56 22.12 7.52
C ALA A 93 -4.95 21.60 6.20
N GLN A 94 -5.49 22.04 5.06
CA GLN A 94 -4.92 21.72 3.75
C GLN A 94 -3.45 22.21 3.68
N GLY A 95 -2.55 21.33 3.22
CA GLY A 95 -1.11 21.63 3.10
C GLY A 95 -0.32 21.59 4.41
N GLU A 96 -0.98 21.47 5.58
CA GLU A 96 -0.30 21.40 6.87
C GLU A 96 0.39 20.05 7.08
N GLU A 97 1.57 20.05 7.71
CA GLU A 97 2.38 18.84 7.96
C GLU A 97 2.53 17.96 6.69
N PRO A 98 3.16 18.47 5.61
CA PRO A 98 3.32 17.73 4.37
C PRO A 98 4.28 16.55 4.54
N ILE A 99 4.16 15.57 3.64
CA ILE A 99 5.15 14.50 3.51
C ILE A 99 6.46 15.11 3.03
N LEU A 100 7.50 14.98 3.82
CA LEU A 100 8.83 15.46 3.53
C LEU A 100 9.63 14.38 2.82
N MET A 101 10.22 14.78 1.69
CA MET A 101 10.99 13.91 0.83
C MET A 101 12.30 14.60 0.37
N ILE A 102 13.28 13.81 -0.04
CA ILE A 102 14.54 14.22 -0.64
C ILE A 102 14.66 13.45 -1.95
N SER A 103 14.96 14.15 -3.06
CA SER A 103 14.97 13.55 -4.39
C SER A 103 15.97 12.39 -4.47
N GLY A 104 15.65 11.36 -5.24
CA GLY A 104 16.42 10.11 -5.34
C GLY A 104 16.35 9.20 -4.11
N GLY A 105 15.72 9.63 -3.01
CA GLY A 105 15.51 8.78 -1.84
C GLY A 105 14.47 7.67 -2.07
N GLN A 106 14.51 6.60 -1.28
CA GLN A 106 13.52 5.54 -1.30
C GLN A 106 12.57 5.69 -0.10
N TYR A 107 11.26 5.63 -0.37
CA TYR A 107 10.23 5.84 0.63
C TYR A 107 9.23 4.69 0.64
N ALA A 108 9.30 3.84 1.65
CA ALA A 108 8.29 2.83 1.90
C ALA A 108 6.99 3.48 2.37
N MET A 109 5.87 3.10 1.76
CA MET A 109 4.52 3.47 2.20
C MET A 109 3.74 2.21 2.55
N GLU A 110 3.01 2.30 3.65
CA GLU A 110 1.97 1.35 4.03
C GLU A 110 0.63 2.07 4.21
N ILE A 111 -0.44 1.48 3.69
CA ILE A 111 -1.82 1.93 3.87
C ILE A 111 -2.59 0.87 4.64
N ILE A 112 -3.24 1.27 5.73
CA ILE A 112 -4.11 0.38 6.52
C ILE A 112 -5.49 0.99 6.65
N TYR A 113 -6.49 0.25 6.20
CA TYR A 113 -7.91 0.54 6.31
C TYR A 113 -8.49 -0.12 7.55
N TYR A 114 -9.38 0.60 8.22
CA TYR A 114 -10.15 0.11 9.35
C TYR A 114 -11.64 0.36 9.13
N ASN A 115 -12.47 -0.63 9.44
CA ASN A 115 -13.92 -0.51 9.39
C ASN A 115 -14.47 0.35 10.55
N ALA A 116 -15.79 0.56 10.61
CA ALA A 116 -16.44 1.34 11.68
C ALA A 116 -16.27 0.75 13.10
N LYS A 117 -15.95 -0.54 13.23
CA LYS A 117 -15.64 -1.20 14.51
C LYS A 117 -14.19 -0.98 14.94
N GLY A 118 -13.37 -0.33 14.10
CA GLY A 118 -11.93 -0.16 14.31
C GLY A 118 -11.11 -1.41 13.98
N GLU A 119 -11.70 -2.38 13.29
CA GLU A 119 -11.03 -3.62 12.87
C GLU A 119 -10.31 -3.38 11.54
N ARG A 120 -9.11 -3.97 11.40
CA ARG A 120 -8.32 -3.86 10.18
C ARG A 120 -8.96 -4.68 9.06
N MET A 121 -9.24 -4.06 7.93
CA MET A 121 -10.02 -4.67 6.83
C MET A 121 -9.22 -4.91 5.54
N ASN A 122 -7.92 -4.57 5.48
CA ASN A 122 -7.10 -4.73 4.26
C ASN A 122 -7.23 -6.11 3.58
N LYS A 123 -7.36 -7.17 4.37
CA LYS A 123 -7.48 -8.55 3.88
C LYS A 123 -8.69 -8.74 2.97
N GLU A 124 -9.77 -7.97 3.18
CA GLU A 124 -10.98 -8.02 2.37
C GLU A 124 -10.69 -7.62 0.91
N PHE A 125 -9.73 -6.73 0.67
CA PHE A 125 -9.31 -6.35 -0.70
C PHE A 125 -8.40 -7.38 -1.39
N THR A 126 -7.98 -8.44 -0.71
CA THR A 126 -6.94 -9.37 -1.21
C THR A 126 -7.41 -10.76 -1.54
N ASN A 127 -8.69 -11.07 -1.28
CA ASN A 127 -9.26 -12.35 -1.68
C ASN A 127 -9.39 -12.43 -3.22
N SER A 128 -9.68 -13.63 -3.75
CA SER A 128 -9.70 -13.90 -5.20
C SER A 128 -10.76 -13.14 -5.98
N GLU A 129 -11.83 -12.68 -5.31
CA GLU A 129 -12.93 -11.93 -5.91
C GLU A 129 -12.63 -10.42 -5.89
N MET A 130 -12.03 -9.95 -4.79
CA MET A 130 -11.78 -8.52 -4.53
C MET A 130 -10.50 -8.00 -5.15
N LEU A 131 -9.44 -8.81 -5.17
CA LEU A 131 -8.14 -8.37 -5.71
C LEU A 131 -8.22 -7.95 -7.19
N PRO A 132 -8.93 -8.64 -8.10
CA PRO A 132 -9.07 -8.24 -9.50
C PRO A 132 -9.78 -6.91 -9.75
N ILE A 133 -10.47 -6.34 -8.77
CA ILE A 133 -11.31 -5.15 -8.92
C ILE A 133 -10.85 -3.98 -8.04
N HIS A 134 -9.79 -4.14 -7.24
CA HIS A 134 -9.23 -3.08 -6.39
C HIS A 134 -7.80 -2.72 -6.79
N GLN A 135 -7.52 -1.41 -6.90
CA GLN A 135 -6.16 -0.89 -7.10
C GLN A 135 -6.04 0.57 -6.65
N HIS A 136 -4.96 0.88 -5.93
CA HIS A 136 -4.57 2.26 -5.63
C HIS A 136 -3.85 2.89 -6.84
N PHE A 137 -4.23 4.12 -7.14
CA PHE A 137 -3.54 4.99 -8.08
C PHE A 137 -3.03 6.23 -7.36
N PHE A 138 -1.86 6.70 -7.77
CA PHE A 138 -1.17 7.85 -7.21
C PHE A 138 -0.89 8.84 -8.33
N THR A 139 -1.57 9.98 -8.29
CA THR A 139 -1.53 10.99 -9.36
C THR A 139 -1.29 12.38 -8.77
N VAL A 140 -0.66 13.23 -9.56
CA VAL A 140 -0.44 14.64 -9.24
C VAL A 140 -1.14 15.46 -10.32
N LYS A 141 -1.96 16.42 -9.91
CA LYS A 141 -2.64 17.34 -10.85
C LYS A 141 -1.69 18.43 -11.34
N ASP A 142 -1.00 19.04 -10.39
CA ASP A 142 -0.09 20.16 -10.58
C ASP A 142 1.00 20.14 -9.51
N TYR A 143 2.21 20.55 -9.91
CA TYR A 143 3.32 20.79 -9.00
C TYR A 143 3.87 22.20 -9.16
N LEU A 144 4.49 22.71 -8.10
CA LEU A 144 5.25 23.95 -8.08
C LEU A 144 6.72 23.67 -7.73
N ASN A 145 7.65 24.11 -8.59
CA ASN A 145 9.06 24.19 -8.24
C ASN A 145 9.30 25.44 -7.37
N THR A 146 9.74 25.24 -6.14
CA THR A 146 9.93 26.31 -5.15
C THR A 146 11.14 27.21 -5.39
N LYS A 147 12.03 26.85 -6.32
CA LYS A 147 13.19 27.68 -6.71
C LYS A 147 12.96 28.41 -8.03
N THR A 148 12.27 27.79 -9.00
CA THR A 148 12.09 28.34 -10.35
C THR A 148 10.67 28.83 -10.65
N ASN A 149 9.69 28.54 -9.78
CA ASN A 149 8.25 28.76 -10.00
C ASN A 149 7.67 28.05 -11.23
N GLN A 150 8.39 27.07 -11.79
CA GLN A 150 7.88 26.22 -12.88
C GLN A 150 6.81 25.25 -12.37
N THR A 151 5.88 24.89 -13.26
CA THR A 151 4.80 23.95 -12.99
C THR A 151 4.72 22.86 -14.07
N SER A 152 4.41 21.62 -13.69
CA SER A 152 4.01 20.53 -14.62
C SER A 152 2.85 19.76 -14.01
N SER A 153 2.17 18.98 -14.85
CA SER A 153 1.13 18.01 -14.48
C SER A 153 1.61 16.56 -14.59
N GLU A 154 2.83 16.32 -15.08
CA GLU A 154 3.31 14.97 -15.37
C GLU A 154 3.79 14.25 -14.11
N THR A 155 2.94 13.36 -13.57
CA THR A 155 3.24 12.63 -12.33
C THR A 155 4.54 11.82 -12.42
N SER A 156 4.84 11.22 -13.57
CA SER A 156 6.05 10.40 -13.78
C SER A 156 7.35 11.21 -13.76
N GLU A 157 7.29 12.52 -14.05
CA GLU A 157 8.45 13.40 -13.91
C GLU A 157 8.77 13.66 -12.43
N LEU A 158 7.77 13.53 -11.55
CA LEU A 158 7.86 13.90 -10.13
C LEU A 158 8.19 12.74 -9.22
N ILE A 159 7.51 11.61 -9.44
CA ILE A 159 7.61 10.44 -8.58
C ILE A 159 7.60 9.17 -9.42
N SER A 160 8.39 8.21 -9.00
CA SER A 160 8.27 6.81 -9.40
C SER A 160 7.61 6.03 -8.26
N TYR A 161 6.82 5.01 -8.58
CA TYR A 161 6.23 4.12 -7.58
C TYR A 161 6.30 2.66 -8.01
N VAL A 162 6.62 1.78 -7.07
CA VAL A 162 6.62 0.33 -7.27
C VAL A 162 5.70 -0.32 -6.24
N TYR A 163 4.74 -1.11 -6.71
CA TYR A 163 3.88 -1.92 -5.85
C TYR A 163 4.69 -3.00 -5.15
N ARG A 164 4.45 -3.16 -3.84
CA ARG A 164 5.15 -4.13 -2.97
C ARG A 164 4.20 -4.85 -2.03
N ASP A 165 2.94 -4.99 -2.44
CA ASP A 165 1.98 -5.82 -1.72
C ASP A 165 2.52 -7.25 -1.61
N THR A 166 2.25 -7.89 -0.48
CA THR A 166 2.66 -9.27 -0.20
C THR A 166 1.45 -10.20 -0.16
N ASN A 167 1.73 -11.50 -0.21
CA ASN A 167 0.73 -12.53 0.08
C ASN A 167 1.27 -13.47 1.16
N PRO A 168 0.66 -13.51 2.37
CA PRO A 168 -0.43 -12.66 2.86
C PRO A 168 -0.01 -11.19 2.99
N GLU A 169 -0.98 -10.27 2.84
CA GLU A 169 -0.73 -8.82 2.75
C GLU A 169 -0.30 -8.17 4.07
N ASP A 170 -0.62 -8.78 5.20
CA ASP A 170 -0.23 -8.32 6.54
C ASP A 170 1.16 -8.79 6.97
N VAL A 171 1.87 -9.54 6.12
CA VAL A 171 3.20 -10.10 6.40
C VAL A 171 4.24 -9.48 5.47
N MET A 172 5.28 -8.85 6.04
CA MET A 172 6.40 -8.24 5.28
C MET A 172 7.15 -9.27 4.43
N LEU A 173 7.73 -8.87 3.30
CA LEU A 173 8.35 -9.76 2.33
C LEU A 173 9.40 -10.69 2.97
N GLY A 174 9.34 -11.98 2.65
CA GLY A 174 10.31 -12.98 3.13
C GLY A 174 10.21 -13.34 4.62
N SER A 175 9.24 -12.78 5.35
CA SER A 175 8.91 -13.17 6.72
C SER A 175 8.08 -14.45 6.76
N PHE A 176 8.23 -15.24 7.82
CA PHE A 176 7.39 -16.43 8.01
C PHE A 176 5.93 -16.05 8.23
N ILE A 177 5.03 -16.72 7.51
CA ILE A 177 3.58 -16.55 7.65
C ILE A 177 3.11 -17.07 9.01
N ASP A 178 3.57 -18.26 9.39
CA ASP A 178 3.41 -18.82 10.73
C ASP A 178 4.79 -19.22 11.25
N LYS A 179 5.36 -18.36 12.10
CA LYS A 179 6.69 -18.57 12.71
C LYS A 179 6.80 -19.88 13.51
N ARG A 180 5.68 -20.45 13.98
CA ARG A 180 5.69 -21.63 14.87
C ARG A 180 5.47 -22.93 14.11
N ASN A 181 4.62 -22.93 13.09
CA ASN A 181 4.15 -24.17 12.46
C ASN A 181 4.42 -24.27 10.96
N SER A 182 5.07 -23.29 10.33
CA SER A 182 5.31 -23.30 8.89
C SER A 182 6.66 -22.76 8.49
N THR A 183 7.25 -23.37 7.46
CA THR A 183 8.42 -22.82 6.76
C THR A 183 8.02 -21.87 5.63
N LYS A 184 6.71 -21.71 5.34
CA LYS A 184 6.22 -20.81 4.32
C LYS A 184 6.50 -19.36 4.70
N LYS A 185 7.01 -18.61 3.72
CA LYS A 185 7.28 -17.19 3.82
C LYS A 185 6.33 -16.43 2.92
N SER A 186 6.05 -15.18 3.27
CA SER A 186 5.36 -14.26 2.39
C SER A 186 6.20 -14.01 1.14
N GLU A 187 5.50 -13.82 0.04
CA GLU A 187 6.06 -13.46 -1.26
C GLU A 187 5.42 -12.17 -1.77
N LEU A 188 6.04 -11.54 -2.77
CA LEU A 188 5.41 -10.42 -3.45
C LEU A 188 4.15 -10.90 -4.17
N SER A 189 3.08 -10.13 -4.04
CA SER A 189 1.93 -10.25 -4.91
C SER A 189 2.34 -9.87 -6.33
N ASN A 190 1.98 -10.71 -7.30
CA ASN A 190 2.12 -10.40 -8.73
C ASN A 190 0.95 -9.54 -9.26
N ASP A 191 0.15 -8.98 -8.35
CA ASP A 191 -1.10 -8.30 -8.64
C ASP A 191 -1.15 -6.98 -7.88
N ALA A 192 -1.23 -5.86 -8.61
CA ALA A 192 -1.09 -4.52 -8.05
C ALA A 192 -2.33 -4.13 -7.23
N LEU A 193 -2.17 -3.92 -5.93
CA LEU A 193 -3.24 -3.38 -5.07
C LEU A 193 -2.85 -2.02 -4.48
N GLY A 194 -1.62 -1.87 -4.00
CA GLY A 194 -1.04 -0.61 -3.50
C GLY A 194 -1.29 -0.32 -2.02
N LEU A 195 -1.53 -1.34 -1.21
CA LEU A 195 -1.48 -1.22 0.25
C LEU A 195 -0.02 -1.09 0.75
N LYS A 196 0.94 -1.61 -0.02
CA LYS A 196 2.38 -1.40 0.19
C LYS A 196 3.09 -1.02 -1.09
N GLY A 197 4.10 -0.16 -1.00
CA GLY A 197 4.96 0.18 -2.12
C GLY A 197 6.06 1.16 -1.79
N TYR A 198 6.91 1.43 -2.78
CA TYR A 198 8.04 2.36 -2.65
C TYR A 198 7.85 3.55 -3.57
N PHE A 199 7.93 4.77 -3.03
CA PHE A 199 8.09 5.99 -3.82
C PHE A 199 9.55 6.36 -4.00
N THR A 200 9.87 6.92 -5.16
CA THR A 200 11.12 7.64 -5.42
C THR A 200 10.78 9.03 -5.97
N PRO A 201 10.96 10.11 -5.20
CA PRO A 201 10.87 11.48 -5.74
C PRO A 201 11.99 11.72 -6.76
N ASN A 202 11.64 12.11 -7.97
CA ASN A 202 12.58 12.21 -9.10
C ASN A 202 13.25 13.60 -9.18
N ILE A 203 12.57 14.67 -8.74
CA ILE A 203 13.09 16.04 -8.80
C ILE A 203 13.11 16.72 -7.42
N PRO A 204 14.10 17.58 -7.12
CA PRO A 204 14.14 18.37 -5.90
C PRO A 204 13.21 19.60 -5.99
N TYR A 205 13.01 20.26 -4.85
CA TYR A 205 12.30 21.54 -4.72
C TYR A 205 10.85 21.53 -5.17
N ALA A 206 10.20 20.37 -5.23
CA ALA A 206 8.82 20.24 -5.67
C ALA A 206 7.83 20.31 -4.51
N LYS A 207 6.74 21.04 -4.69
CA LYS A 207 5.54 20.98 -3.85
C LYS A 207 4.36 20.54 -4.69
N PHE A 208 3.62 19.54 -4.23
CA PHE A 208 2.44 19.03 -4.92
C PHE A 208 1.49 18.32 -3.96
N ASP A 209 0.23 18.16 -4.38
CA ASP A 209 -0.75 17.32 -3.71
C ASP A 209 -0.83 15.97 -4.42
N LEU A 210 -0.40 14.90 -3.74
CA LEU A 210 -0.51 13.53 -4.21
C LEU A 210 -1.93 13.03 -3.98
N ARG A 211 -2.69 12.85 -5.05
CA ARG A 211 -3.99 12.18 -5.01
C ARG A 211 -3.79 10.69 -4.89
N VAL A 212 -4.29 10.12 -3.81
CA VAL A 212 -4.34 8.67 -3.56
C VAL A 212 -5.77 8.22 -3.79
N ARG A 213 -5.98 7.32 -4.75
CA ARG A 213 -7.31 6.79 -5.07
C ARG A 213 -7.32 5.27 -5.07
N LEU A 214 -8.11 4.64 -4.21
CA LEU A 214 -8.47 3.23 -4.32
C LEU A 214 -9.66 3.09 -5.27
N LEU A 215 -9.41 2.62 -6.49
CA LEU A 215 -10.47 2.30 -7.44
C LEU A 215 -11.14 0.98 -7.06
N HIS A 216 -12.47 0.96 -7.16
CA HIS A 216 -13.32 -0.23 -7.12
C HIS A 216 -13.99 -0.39 -8.49
N VAL A 217 -13.55 -1.39 -9.25
CA VAL A 217 -14.03 -1.63 -10.62
C VAL A 217 -15.40 -2.30 -10.58
N GLN A 218 -16.45 -1.59 -10.98
CA GLN A 218 -17.84 -2.08 -10.93
C GLN A 218 -18.24 -2.94 -12.13
N ARG A 219 -17.46 -2.91 -13.22
CA ARG A 219 -17.69 -3.73 -14.41
C ARG A 219 -16.36 -4.24 -14.97
N GLY A 220 -16.20 -5.57 -15.02
CA GLY A 220 -14.97 -6.20 -15.51
C GLY A 220 -13.91 -6.27 -14.41
N THR A 221 -12.65 -6.00 -14.76
CA THR A 221 -11.51 -6.06 -13.83
C THR A 221 -10.58 -4.87 -14.03
N LYS A 222 -9.64 -4.68 -13.10
CA LYS A 222 -8.58 -3.67 -13.20
C LYS A 222 -7.54 -3.97 -14.27
N TYR A 223 -7.55 -5.17 -14.83
CA TYR A 223 -6.56 -5.59 -15.80
C TYR A 223 -6.79 -4.93 -17.16
N ILE A 224 -5.70 -4.73 -17.90
CA ILE A 224 -5.73 -4.13 -19.23
C ILE A 224 -6.59 -5.01 -20.15
N ASN A 225 -7.63 -4.42 -20.75
CA ASN A 225 -8.64 -5.13 -21.56
C ASN A 225 -9.36 -6.27 -20.81
N ASN A 226 -9.48 -6.20 -19.48
CA ASN A 226 -10.03 -7.27 -18.63
C ASN A 226 -9.27 -8.60 -18.72
N ASP A 227 -7.98 -8.57 -19.06
CA ASP A 227 -7.14 -9.75 -19.24
C ASP A 227 -5.94 -9.69 -18.30
N LYS A 228 -5.94 -10.54 -17.26
CA LYS A 228 -4.87 -10.61 -16.25
C LYS A 228 -3.49 -10.84 -16.86
N SER A 229 -3.39 -11.55 -17.99
CA SER A 229 -2.12 -11.81 -18.66
C SER A 229 -1.46 -10.55 -19.22
N LYS A 230 -2.25 -9.49 -19.45
CA LYS A 230 -1.76 -8.16 -19.89
C LYS A 230 -1.32 -7.26 -18.75
N GLY A 231 -1.50 -7.70 -17.50
CA GLY A 231 -1.19 -6.92 -16.30
C GLY A 231 -2.22 -5.84 -15.97
N SER A 232 -1.93 -5.06 -14.95
CA SER A 232 -2.72 -3.91 -14.50
C SER A 232 -2.18 -2.59 -15.06
N TYR A 233 -2.97 -1.53 -14.96
CA TYR A 233 -2.54 -0.19 -15.35
C TYR A 233 -1.42 0.33 -14.42
N PRO A 234 -0.49 1.16 -14.93
CA PRO A 234 0.54 1.79 -14.10
C PRO A 234 -0.09 2.70 -13.05
N PHE A 235 0.63 2.89 -11.95
CA PHE A 235 0.13 3.58 -10.75
C PHE A 235 -0.37 5.01 -10.99
N ASN A 236 0.12 5.69 -12.01
CA ASN A 236 -0.18 7.09 -12.32
C ASN A 236 -1.05 7.28 -13.57
N ALA A 237 -1.41 6.21 -14.28
CA ALA A 237 -2.19 6.33 -15.52
C ALA A 237 -3.30 5.28 -15.59
N PRO A 238 -4.34 5.37 -14.75
CA PRO A 238 -5.58 4.64 -15.00
C PRO A 238 -6.16 5.11 -16.34
N SER A 239 -6.59 4.18 -17.20
CA SER A 239 -7.24 4.58 -18.47
C SER A 239 -8.63 5.18 -18.24
N ASP A 240 -9.07 6.05 -19.15
CA ASP A 240 -10.42 6.63 -19.12
C ASP A 240 -11.53 5.58 -19.04
N ASP A 241 -11.41 4.49 -19.80
CA ASP A 241 -12.37 3.38 -19.76
C ASP A 241 -12.43 2.69 -18.37
N LEU A 242 -11.27 2.52 -17.72
CA LEU A 242 -11.21 2.03 -16.35
C LEU A 242 -11.89 3.01 -15.39
N LEU A 243 -11.66 4.31 -15.54
CA LEU A 243 -12.26 5.34 -14.68
C LEU A 243 -13.78 5.39 -14.83
N VAL A 244 -14.31 5.31 -16.05
CA VAL A 244 -15.76 5.37 -16.34
C VAL A 244 -16.50 4.18 -15.71
N ARG A 245 -15.85 3.02 -15.62
CA ARG A 245 -16.46 1.80 -15.08
C ARG A 245 -16.14 1.52 -13.61
N SER A 246 -15.50 2.46 -12.92
CA SER A 246 -15.08 2.31 -11.53
C SER A 246 -15.73 3.35 -10.62
N GLY A 247 -16.02 2.93 -9.39
CA GLY A 247 -16.18 3.81 -8.25
C GLY A 247 -14.85 4.04 -7.52
N THR A 248 -14.93 4.68 -6.35
CA THR A 248 -13.78 4.88 -5.46
C THR A 248 -14.17 4.54 -4.04
N ASP A 249 -13.41 3.67 -3.38
CA ASP A 249 -13.57 3.49 -1.93
C ASP A 249 -12.80 4.56 -1.16
N PHE A 250 -11.65 5.02 -1.70
CA PHE A 250 -10.86 6.08 -1.10
C PHE A 250 -10.37 7.03 -2.18
N ASP A 251 -10.47 8.34 -1.95
CA ASP A 251 -9.97 9.36 -2.86
C ASP A 251 -9.62 10.63 -2.08
N GLN A 252 -8.35 10.79 -1.70
CA GLN A 252 -7.89 11.92 -0.88
C GLN A 252 -6.53 12.43 -1.35
N TYR A 253 -6.19 13.64 -0.91
CA TYR A 253 -4.93 14.30 -1.25
C TYR A 253 -3.97 14.31 -0.06
N LEU A 254 -2.70 14.03 -0.33
CA LEU A 254 -1.58 14.14 0.60
C LEU A 254 -0.60 15.21 0.10
N PRO A 255 -0.38 16.31 0.85
CA PRO A 255 0.59 17.30 0.45
C PRO A 255 2.01 16.75 0.60
N VAL A 256 2.84 16.93 -0.43
CA VAL A 256 4.23 16.44 -0.49
C VAL A 256 5.17 17.60 -0.79
N HIS A 257 6.26 17.67 -0.03
CA HIS A 257 7.37 18.59 -0.24
C HIS A 257 8.67 17.80 -0.47
N VAL A 258 9.23 17.89 -1.68
CA VAL A 258 10.59 17.41 -1.95
C VAL A 258 11.56 18.56 -1.72
N LEU A 259 12.38 18.45 -0.68
CA LEU A 259 13.13 19.57 -0.13
C LEU A 259 14.36 19.96 -0.95
N THR A 260 15.15 18.97 -1.35
CA THR A 260 16.46 19.17 -1.99
C THR A 260 16.93 17.86 -2.63
N SER A 261 18.09 17.90 -3.28
CA SER A 261 18.79 16.73 -3.84
C SER A 261 20.04 16.39 -3.02
N PRO A 262 20.34 15.09 -2.80
CA PRO A 262 21.58 14.68 -2.15
C PRO A 262 22.79 15.18 -2.95
N SER A 263 23.95 15.22 -2.30
CA SER A 263 25.21 15.56 -2.98
C SER A 263 25.51 14.53 -4.07
N SER A 264 25.76 15.00 -5.29
CA SER A 264 26.26 14.18 -6.41
C SER A 264 27.77 13.97 -6.40
N GLY A 265 28.49 14.63 -5.47
CA GLY A 265 29.95 14.71 -5.45
C GLY A 265 30.52 15.90 -6.23
N GLU A 266 29.67 16.70 -6.87
CA GLU A 266 30.08 17.97 -7.48
C GLU A 266 30.45 19.03 -6.43
N GLU A 267 31.20 20.05 -6.84
CA GLU A 267 31.61 21.13 -5.94
C GLU A 267 30.39 21.93 -5.46
N GLY A 268 30.29 22.17 -4.15
CA GLY A 268 29.20 22.93 -3.54
C GLY A 268 27.89 22.16 -3.31
N ASP A 269 27.77 20.94 -3.84
CA ASP A 269 26.55 20.13 -3.74
C ASP A 269 26.20 19.76 -2.29
N TYR A 270 27.21 19.37 -1.51
CA TYR A 270 27.03 19.03 -0.10
C TYR A 270 26.63 20.25 0.73
N ASP A 271 27.25 21.41 0.48
CA ASP A 271 26.93 22.63 1.22
C ASP A 271 25.52 23.13 0.87
N ARG A 272 25.09 23.05 -0.40
CA ARG A 272 23.69 23.28 -0.81
C ARG A 272 22.75 22.36 -0.05
N PHE A 273 23.01 21.05 -0.09
CA PHE A 273 22.16 20.04 0.55
C PHE A 273 21.98 20.30 2.05
N VAL A 274 23.09 20.53 2.76
CA VAL A 274 23.07 20.85 4.20
C VAL A 274 22.34 22.16 4.46
N LYS A 275 22.59 23.20 3.65
CA LYS A 275 21.97 24.51 3.81
C LYS A 275 20.45 24.46 3.62
N ASP A 276 19.97 23.79 2.57
CA ASP A 276 18.53 23.69 2.32
C ASP A 276 17.81 22.98 3.48
N LEU A 277 18.41 21.92 4.05
CA LEU A 277 17.86 21.24 5.22
C LEU A 277 17.92 22.12 6.47
N ALA A 278 19.03 22.82 6.70
CA ALA A 278 19.21 23.75 7.81
C ALA A 278 18.13 24.85 7.77
N ASP A 279 17.92 25.47 6.60
CA ASP A 279 16.91 26.50 6.38
C ASP A 279 15.50 25.95 6.64
N TYR A 280 15.18 24.75 6.14
CA TYR A 280 13.84 24.14 6.30
C TYR A 280 13.53 23.78 7.76
N PHE A 281 14.47 23.10 8.42
CA PHE A 281 14.30 22.63 9.80
C PHE A 281 14.61 23.71 10.85
N LYS A 282 15.01 24.91 10.42
CA LYS A 282 15.44 26.03 11.27
C LYS A 282 16.55 25.61 12.23
N LYS A 283 17.56 24.93 11.67
CA LYS A 283 18.76 24.43 12.35
C LYS A 283 20.01 25.10 11.79
N THR A 284 21.11 25.00 12.51
CA THR A 284 22.43 25.35 11.97
C THR A 284 22.93 24.28 11.00
N THR A 285 23.84 24.65 10.10
CA THR A 285 24.47 23.68 9.19
C THR A 285 25.25 22.61 9.95
N ASP A 286 25.86 22.94 11.09
CA ASP A 286 26.64 22.00 11.89
C ASP A 286 25.76 20.95 12.58
N GLU A 287 24.59 21.34 13.10
CA GLU A 287 23.59 20.40 13.61
C GLU A 287 23.15 19.42 12.51
N ILE A 288 22.87 19.90 11.30
CA ILE A 288 22.49 19.05 10.17
C ILE A 288 23.63 18.09 9.79
N LYS A 289 24.87 18.58 9.71
CA LYS A 289 26.06 17.76 9.41
C LYS A 289 26.24 16.66 10.45
N GLN A 290 26.02 16.97 11.73
CA GLN A 290 26.09 15.99 12.81
C GLN A 290 25.01 14.90 12.65
N ILE A 291 23.75 15.27 12.45
CA ILE A 291 22.66 14.31 12.27
C ILE A 291 22.92 13.40 11.05
N LEU A 292 23.40 13.96 9.94
CA LEU A 292 23.74 13.18 8.75
C LEU A 292 24.86 12.16 9.02
N ARG A 293 25.91 12.55 9.76
CA ARG A 293 27.00 11.65 10.14
C ARG A 293 26.50 10.51 11.01
N GLU A 294 25.79 10.83 12.09
CA GLU A 294 25.22 9.84 13.02
C GLU A 294 24.28 8.88 12.28
N SER A 295 23.45 9.41 11.38
CA SER A 295 22.53 8.57 10.58
C SER A 295 23.27 7.60 9.66
N ASN A 296 24.39 8.02 9.08
CA ASN A 296 25.20 7.17 8.20
C ASN A 296 25.90 6.06 8.98
N GLU A 297 26.44 6.37 10.16
CA GLU A 297 27.06 5.39 11.07
C GLU A 297 26.05 4.34 11.58
N GLN A 298 24.79 4.74 11.68
CA GLN A 298 23.72 3.89 12.19
C GLN A 298 22.79 3.35 11.11
N GLN A 299 23.07 3.57 9.82
CA GLN A 299 22.12 3.33 8.73
C GLN A 299 21.51 1.92 8.74
N GLU A 300 22.27 0.93 9.17
CA GLU A 300 21.85 -0.47 9.24
C GLU A 300 21.14 -0.87 10.55
N ASN A 301 21.03 0.03 11.52
CA ASN A 301 20.54 -0.28 12.88
C ASN A 301 19.01 -0.31 13.00
N SER A 302 18.28 0.05 11.93
CA SER A 302 16.82 -0.03 11.93
C SER A 302 16.35 -1.48 11.87
N ASN A 303 15.32 -1.81 12.64
CA ASN A 303 14.70 -3.14 12.60
C ASN A 303 13.56 -3.24 11.58
N TYR A 304 13.20 -2.15 10.92
CA TYR A 304 12.09 -2.14 9.97
C TYR A 304 12.54 -2.58 8.58
N TRP A 305 11.93 -3.66 8.11
CA TRP A 305 12.07 -4.20 6.77
C TRP A 305 10.69 -4.31 6.12
N MET A 306 10.62 -3.99 4.83
CA MET A 306 9.43 -4.20 3.98
C MET A 306 9.80 -4.99 2.73
#